data_AF-A0A379JJ75-F1
#
_entry.id   AF-A0A379JJ75-F1
#
_cell.length_a   1.000
_cell.length_b   1.000
_cell.length_c   1.000
_cell.angle_alpha   90.00
_cell.angle_beta   90.00
_cell.angle_gamma   90.00
#
_symmetry.space_group_name_H-M   'P 1'
#
loop_
_entity.id
_entity.type
_entity.pdbx_description
1 polymer ?
#
loop_
_entity_poly.entity_id
_entity_poly.type
_entity_poly.pdbx_seq_one_letter_code
_entity_poly.pdbx_strand_id
1 'polypeptide(L)'
;MSRRRGKDTDYPPYERQETLSAAQQHLYAALDKTREVLGYSRSQVAAELNLSLSATAKKFRAERRFENEEIIALVKFFGFPAVLGLKVADQVLHGIVPFRAGRWPPQFAAGDLELLNSFAGPGMFMESPVLHIMAKNAAADEYFPWLKVPTDDCGPVNLVVELFTNPGALDSFGDTWDDMARHAAMMLNILAPGIVEAEVMADIFERCRVHPKFDEYLNFLPTDPEIFAKTEVTVKCPDGVRRRHIVKSLRQDWPDPEAWVMTTMVRVE
;
A
#
# COMPACT_ATOMS: atom_id res chain seq x y z
N MET A 1 66.77 31.47 16.15
CA MET A 1 65.35 31.83 15.95
C MET A 1 64.68 30.75 15.09
N SER A 2 64.02 29.79 15.72
CA SER A 2 63.19 28.80 15.04
C SER A 2 62.25 28.24 16.09
N ARG A 3 60.94 28.48 15.95
CA ARG A 3 59.90 27.63 16.53
C ARG A 3 58.60 27.80 15.74
N ARG A 4 58.07 26.63 15.39
CA ARG A 4 56.99 26.30 14.47
C ARG A 4 55.65 26.89 14.92
N ARG A 5 54.84 27.39 13.97
CA ARG A 5 53.39 27.50 14.11
C ARG A 5 52.78 26.11 13.91
N GLY A 6 52.30 25.49 14.98
CA GLY A 6 51.29 24.44 14.87
C GLY A 6 49.95 25.12 14.58
N LYS A 7 49.33 24.79 13.45
CA LYS A 7 47.90 25.03 13.25
C LYS A 7 47.20 23.77 13.75
N ASP A 8 46.63 23.84 14.94
CA ASP A 8 45.57 22.94 15.36
C ASP A 8 44.35 23.24 14.48
N THR A 9 44.19 22.47 13.40
CA THR A 9 42.90 22.38 12.72
C THR A 9 42.05 21.41 13.51
N ASP A 10 41.29 21.97 14.45
CA ASP A 10 40.25 21.32 15.23
C ASP A 10 39.05 21.04 14.30
N TYR A 11 39.19 20.02 13.44
CA TYR A 11 38.04 19.48 12.71
C TYR A 11 37.37 18.45 13.63
N PRO A 12 36.08 18.62 13.98
CA PRO A 12 35.35 17.59 14.70
C PRO A 12 35.36 16.29 13.87
N PRO A 13 35.51 15.13 14.52
CA PRO A 13 35.58 13.86 13.82
C PRO A 13 34.30 13.62 13.01
N TYR A 14 34.54 13.14 11.79
CA TYR A 14 33.61 12.85 10.72
C TYR A 14 32.36 12.08 11.17
N GLU A 15 31.22 12.54 10.64
CA GLU A 15 30.00 11.78 10.31
C GLU A 15 29.64 10.64 11.26
N ARG A 16 28.70 10.91 12.19
CA ARG A 16 27.86 9.81 12.69
C ARG A 16 27.26 9.15 11.46
N GLN A 17 27.58 7.87 11.23
CA GLN A 17 26.78 7.03 10.36
C GLN A 17 25.38 7.01 10.97
N GLU A 18 24.50 7.86 10.44
CA GLU A 18 23.08 7.80 10.76
C GLU A 18 22.62 6.38 10.46
N THR A 19 22.25 5.67 11.52
CA THR A 19 21.74 4.32 11.42
C THR A 19 20.39 4.44 10.71
N LEU A 20 20.25 3.80 9.55
CA LEU A 20 19.00 3.82 8.79
C LEU A 20 17.86 3.29 9.65
N SER A 21 16.69 3.94 9.58
CA SER A 21 15.50 3.47 10.28
C SER A 21 15.08 2.08 9.77
N ALA A 22 14.36 1.31 10.59
CA ALA A 22 13.83 0.01 10.15
C ALA A 22 12.96 0.13 8.89
N ALA A 23 12.21 1.23 8.77
CA ALA A 23 11.36 1.50 7.62
C ALA A 23 12.17 1.75 6.34
N GLN A 24 13.31 2.47 6.43
CA GLN A 24 14.25 2.64 5.31
C GLN A 24 14.90 1.33 4.90
N GLN A 25 15.30 0.48 5.86
CA GLN A 25 15.86 -0.84 5.57
C GLN A 25 14.84 -1.71 4.81
N HIS A 26 13.57 -1.70 5.23
CA HIS A 26 12.48 -2.40 4.55
C HIS A 26 12.23 -1.85 3.14
N LEU A 27 12.25 -0.53 2.97
CA LEU A 27 12.13 0.09 1.64
C LEU A 27 13.25 -0.41 0.72
N TYR A 28 14.50 -0.46 1.19
CA TYR A 28 15.62 -0.87 0.34
C TYR A 28 15.56 -2.35 -0.03
N ALA A 29 15.17 -3.22 0.92
CA ALA A 29 14.91 -4.62 0.64
C ALA A 29 13.76 -4.82 -0.36
N ALA A 30 12.67 -4.05 -0.23
CA ALA A 30 11.56 -4.07 -1.17
C ALA A 30 12.00 -3.63 -2.57
N LEU A 31 12.80 -2.56 -2.68
CA LEU A 31 13.37 -2.10 -3.96
C LEU A 31 14.29 -3.16 -4.60
N ASP A 32 15.12 -3.86 -3.82
CA ASP A 32 15.98 -4.93 -4.34
C ASP A 32 15.14 -6.15 -4.79
N LYS A 33 14.08 -6.47 -4.04
CA LYS A 33 13.16 -7.55 -4.42
C LYS A 33 12.38 -7.21 -5.69
N THR A 34 11.86 -5.99 -5.81
CA THR A 34 11.21 -5.51 -7.03
C THR A 34 12.17 -5.61 -8.21
N ARG A 35 13.42 -5.18 -8.05
CA ARG A 35 14.44 -5.31 -9.09
C ARG A 35 14.55 -6.76 -9.58
N GLU A 36 14.58 -7.74 -8.67
CA GLU A 36 14.64 -9.17 -9.04
C GLU A 36 13.40 -9.64 -9.79
N VAL A 37 12.20 -9.26 -9.30
CA VAL A 37 10.93 -9.66 -9.92
C VAL A 37 10.79 -9.06 -11.32
N LEU A 38 11.22 -7.81 -11.52
CA LEU A 38 11.21 -7.15 -12.82
C LEU A 38 12.37 -7.60 -13.75
N GLY A 39 13.23 -8.50 -13.28
CA GLY A 39 14.35 -9.03 -14.09
C GLY A 39 15.49 -8.04 -14.31
N TYR A 40 15.55 -6.95 -13.55
CA TYR A 40 16.65 -5.99 -13.65
C TYR A 40 17.90 -6.51 -12.93
N SER A 41 19.05 -6.37 -13.57
CA SER A 41 20.35 -6.61 -12.95
C SER A 41 20.77 -5.41 -12.09
N ARG A 42 21.62 -5.66 -11.07
CA ARG A 42 22.20 -4.56 -10.28
C ARG A 42 23.08 -3.63 -11.11
N SER A 43 23.64 -4.08 -12.24
CA SER A 43 24.39 -3.23 -13.17
C SER A 43 23.49 -2.29 -13.95
N GLN A 44 22.30 -2.73 -14.38
CA GLN A 44 21.32 -1.84 -15.01
C GLN A 44 20.87 -0.75 -14.04
N VAL A 45 20.57 -1.11 -12.79
CA VAL A 45 20.22 -0.13 -11.76
C VAL A 45 21.37 0.84 -11.47
N ALA A 46 22.60 0.33 -11.36
CA ALA A 46 23.76 1.19 -11.15
C ALA A 46 23.96 2.19 -12.29
N ALA A 47 23.75 1.77 -13.54
CA ALA A 47 23.82 2.64 -14.71
C ALA A 47 22.74 3.73 -14.68
N GLU A 48 21.49 3.37 -14.35
CA GLU A 48 20.38 4.32 -14.23
C GLU A 48 20.65 5.39 -13.17
N LEU A 49 21.18 4.98 -12.01
CA LEU A 49 21.49 5.89 -10.91
C LEU A 49 22.82 6.64 -11.07
N ASN A 50 23.57 6.36 -12.14
CA ASN A 50 24.93 6.86 -12.33
C ASN A 50 25.85 6.54 -11.12
N LEU A 51 25.71 5.33 -10.58
CA LEU A 51 26.49 4.81 -9.44
C LEU A 51 27.38 3.65 -9.87
N SER A 52 28.41 3.36 -9.06
CA SER A 52 29.15 2.11 -9.22
C SER A 52 28.31 0.90 -8.75
N LEU A 53 28.58 -0.28 -9.30
CA LEU A 53 27.94 -1.53 -8.88
C LEU A 53 28.13 -1.79 -7.37
N SER A 54 29.32 -1.49 -6.84
CA SER A 54 29.64 -1.61 -5.42
C SER A 54 28.83 -0.65 -4.56
N ALA A 55 28.73 0.63 -4.96
CA ALA A 55 27.91 1.61 -4.25
C ALA A 55 26.43 1.19 -4.22
N THR A 56 25.91 0.75 -5.37
CA THR A 56 24.53 0.26 -5.51
C THR A 56 24.27 -0.95 -4.60
N ALA A 57 25.18 -1.92 -4.56
CA ALA A 57 25.05 -3.09 -3.69
C ALA A 57 25.07 -2.74 -2.20
N LYS A 58 25.90 -1.77 -1.79
CA LYS A 58 25.93 -1.26 -0.40
C LYS A 58 24.61 -0.57 -0.03
N LYS A 59 24.03 0.22 -0.94
CA LYS A 59 22.75 0.89 -0.70
C LYS A 59 21.60 -0.11 -0.54
N PHE A 60 21.50 -1.12 -1.42
CA PHE A 60 20.46 -2.17 -1.27
C PHE A 60 20.60 -3.01 0.01
N ARG A 61 21.82 -3.24 0.50
CA ARG A 61 22.07 -3.89 1.80
C ARG A 61 21.90 -2.96 3.01
N ALA A 62 21.43 -1.74 2.81
CA ALA A 62 21.29 -0.72 3.84
C ALA A 62 22.61 -0.39 4.58
N GLU A 63 23.76 -0.61 3.94
CA GLU A 63 25.06 -0.15 4.44
C GLU A 63 25.30 1.34 4.12
N ARG A 64 24.55 1.87 3.13
CA ARG A 64 24.56 3.27 2.73
C ARG A 64 23.13 3.74 2.45
N ARG A 65 22.86 5.00 2.72
CA ARG A 65 21.59 5.64 2.40
C ARG A 65 21.47 5.86 0.89
N PHE A 66 20.27 5.67 0.34
CA PHE A 66 19.89 6.26 -0.95
C PHE A 66 19.51 7.73 -0.76
N GLU A 67 20.05 8.60 -1.60
CA GLU A 67 19.60 9.98 -1.70
C GLU A 67 18.18 10.04 -2.27
N ASN A 68 17.45 11.11 -1.97
CA ASN A 68 16.05 11.24 -2.36
C ASN A 68 15.87 11.16 -3.88
N GLU A 69 16.78 11.78 -4.63
CA GLU A 69 16.81 11.78 -6.10
C GLU A 69 17.05 10.37 -6.66
N GLU A 70 17.89 9.56 -6.00
CA GLU A 70 18.15 8.18 -6.41
C GLU A 70 16.91 7.31 -6.20
N ILE A 71 16.19 7.51 -5.09
CA ILE A 71 14.94 6.80 -4.83
C ILE A 71 13.88 7.18 -5.87
N ILE A 72 13.75 8.47 -6.20
CA ILE A 72 12.84 8.93 -7.25
C ILE A 72 13.21 8.34 -8.61
N ALA A 73 14.50 8.27 -8.95
CA ALA A 73 14.97 7.64 -10.18
C ALA A 73 14.65 6.15 -10.22
N LEU A 74 14.89 5.40 -9.14
CA LEU A 74 14.49 3.99 -9.03
C LEU A 74 12.99 3.79 -9.22
N VAL A 75 12.18 4.66 -8.60
CA VAL A 75 10.72 4.55 -8.68
C VAL A 75 10.23 4.73 -10.11
N LYS A 76 10.80 5.70 -10.84
CA LYS A 76 10.51 5.90 -12.26
C LYS A 76 11.03 4.76 -13.12
N PHE A 77 12.26 4.30 -12.87
CA PHE A 77 12.91 3.25 -13.64
C PHE A 77 12.19 1.91 -13.51
N PHE A 78 11.71 1.56 -12.32
CA PHE A 78 10.89 0.37 -12.09
C PHE A 78 9.45 0.52 -12.57
N GLY A 79 9.06 1.71 -13.04
CA GLY A 79 7.70 1.97 -13.49
C GLY A 79 6.68 1.85 -12.36
N PHE A 80 7.05 2.18 -11.12
CA PHE A 80 6.13 2.04 -10.01
C PHE A 80 4.88 2.92 -10.24
N PRO A 81 3.70 2.40 -9.89
CA PRO A 81 2.47 3.15 -9.91
C PRO A 81 2.55 4.38 -9.02
N ALA A 82 1.83 5.43 -9.40
CA ALA A 82 1.76 6.67 -8.62
C ALA A 82 1.33 6.44 -7.16
N VAL A 83 0.52 5.42 -6.87
CA VAL A 83 0.08 5.10 -5.50
C VAL A 83 1.24 4.72 -4.57
N LEU A 84 2.35 4.18 -5.12
CA LEU A 84 3.57 3.92 -4.35
C LEU A 84 4.35 5.19 -4.01
N GLY A 85 4.12 6.27 -4.74
CA GLY A 85 4.78 7.55 -4.51
C GLY A 85 4.53 8.10 -3.11
N LEU A 86 3.36 7.86 -2.52
CA LEU A 86 3.03 8.33 -1.16
C LEU A 86 3.84 7.59 -0.08
N LYS A 87 3.94 6.26 -0.21
CA LYS A 87 4.77 5.45 0.69
C LYS A 87 6.24 5.83 0.55
N VAL A 88 6.71 6.00 -0.68
CA VAL A 88 8.09 6.47 -0.90
C VAL A 88 8.30 7.85 -0.28
N ALA A 89 7.39 8.80 -0.48
CA ALA A 89 7.50 10.15 0.07
C ALA A 89 7.56 10.14 1.62
N ASP A 90 6.71 9.37 2.30
CA ASP A 90 6.76 9.20 3.75
C ASP A 90 8.15 8.73 4.23
N GLN A 91 8.68 7.70 3.58
CA GLN A 91 9.96 7.08 3.92
C GLN A 91 11.17 7.97 3.61
N VAL A 92 11.07 8.77 2.56
CA VAL A 92 12.12 9.68 2.07
C VAL A 92 12.14 11.00 2.85
N LEU A 93 10.97 11.52 3.20
CA LEU A 93 10.79 12.78 3.91
C LEU A 93 10.72 12.59 5.44
N HIS A 94 11.15 11.44 5.96
CA HIS A 94 11.24 11.14 7.40
C HIS A 94 9.93 11.43 8.16
N GLY A 95 8.78 11.11 7.56
CA GLY A 95 7.48 11.28 8.18
C GLY A 95 6.97 12.72 8.26
N ILE A 96 7.57 13.68 7.53
CA ILE A 96 6.96 15.03 7.32
C ILE A 96 5.57 14.89 6.69
N VAL A 97 5.42 13.89 5.81
CA VAL A 97 4.15 13.51 5.21
C VAL A 97 3.86 12.07 5.67
N PRO A 98 3.30 11.89 6.87
CA PRO A 98 3.19 10.57 7.47
C PRO A 98 2.24 9.68 6.66
N PHE A 99 2.70 8.49 6.28
CA PHE A 99 1.86 7.43 5.75
C PHE A 99 1.72 6.34 6.82
N ARG A 100 0.63 6.44 7.60
CA ARG A 100 0.39 5.60 8.79
C ARG A 100 -0.74 4.61 8.52
N ALA A 101 -0.78 3.54 9.32
CA ALA A 101 -1.99 2.73 9.44
C ALA A 101 -3.07 3.56 10.14
N GLY A 102 -4.34 3.28 9.83
CA GLY A 102 -5.46 3.83 10.58
C GLY A 102 -5.49 3.27 12.01
N ARG A 103 -6.55 3.60 12.73
CA ARG A 103 -6.75 3.11 14.11
C ARG A 103 -8.02 2.29 14.20
N TRP A 104 -7.95 1.23 14.98
CA TRP A 104 -9.11 0.43 15.37
C TRP A 104 -9.39 0.57 16.88
N PRO A 105 -10.65 0.73 17.32
CA PRO A 105 -11.84 0.99 16.50
C PRO A 105 -11.76 2.38 15.83
N PRO A 106 -12.42 2.55 14.66
CA PRO A 106 -12.43 3.83 13.97
C PRO A 106 -13.18 4.89 14.78
N GLN A 107 -12.76 6.15 14.67
CA GLN A 107 -13.47 7.30 15.22
C GLN A 107 -13.96 8.14 14.05
N PHE A 108 -15.24 8.01 13.69
CA PHE A 108 -15.83 8.83 12.64
C PHE A 108 -16.52 10.05 13.22
N ALA A 109 -16.32 11.22 12.62
CA ALA A 109 -17.20 12.34 12.88
C ALA A 109 -18.58 12.06 12.27
N ALA A 110 -19.62 12.70 12.81
CA ALA A 110 -20.98 12.56 12.27
C ALA A 110 -21.05 12.93 10.77
N GLY A 111 -20.29 13.94 10.35
CA GLY A 111 -20.20 14.37 8.96
C GLY A 111 -19.61 13.31 8.02
N ASP A 112 -18.68 12.47 8.48
CA ASP A 112 -18.08 11.41 7.67
C ASP A 112 -19.11 10.32 7.38
N LEU A 113 -19.91 9.96 8.39
CA LEU A 113 -21.01 8.99 8.22
C LEU A 113 -22.16 9.56 7.39
N GLU A 114 -22.48 10.85 7.52
CA GLU A 114 -23.45 11.52 6.64
C GLU A 114 -22.97 11.52 5.18
N LEU A 115 -21.69 11.83 4.95
CA LEU A 115 -21.09 11.77 3.62
C LEU A 115 -21.16 10.35 3.05
N LEU A 116 -20.76 9.33 3.82
CA LEU A 116 -20.83 7.92 3.41
C LEU A 116 -22.26 7.51 3.01
N ASN A 117 -23.25 7.93 3.79
CA ASN A 117 -24.65 7.62 3.52
C ASN A 117 -25.27 8.47 2.40
N SER A 118 -24.62 9.57 1.99
CA SER A 118 -25.08 10.39 0.85
C SER A 118 -24.90 9.69 -0.51
N PHE A 119 -24.03 8.68 -0.61
CA PHE A 119 -23.78 7.97 -1.87
C PHE A 119 -24.92 7.01 -2.22
N ALA A 120 -25.42 7.12 -3.45
CA ALA A 120 -26.46 6.24 -3.98
C ALA A 120 -25.96 4.81 -4.25
N GLY A 121 -24.66 4.64 -4.51
CA GLY A 121 -24.01 3.35 -4.71
C GLY A 121 -23.43 2.77 -3.41
N PRO A 122 -22.95 1.51 -3.43
CA PRO A 122 -22.32 0.91 -2.26
C PRO A 122 -21.05 1.70 -1.92
N GLY A 123 -20.97 2.13 -0.66
CA GLY A 123 -19.88 2.92 -0.10
C GLY A 123 -19.35 2.29 1.18
N MET A 124 -18.03 2.34 1.38
CA MET A 124 -17.34 1.79 2.55
C MET A 124 -16.18 2.69 2.97
N PHE A 125 -15.98 2.86 4.27
CA PHE A 125 -14.71 3.32 4.81
C PHE A 125 -13.81 2.12 5.10
N MET A 126 -12.57 2.18 4.63
CA MET A 126 -11.56 1.16 4.84
C MET A 126 -10.29 1.74 5.44
N GLU A 127 -9.70 1.00 6.36
CA GLU A 127 -8.40 1.32 6.92
C GLU A 127 -7.33 1.19 5.84
N SER A 128 -6.50 2.20 5.63
CA SER A 128 -5.35 2.11 4.72
C SER A 128 -4.08 1.88 5.52
N PRO A 129 -3.15 1.03 5.07
CA PRO A 129 -3.23 0.15 3.91
C PRO A 129 -3.80 -1.25 4.21
N VAL A 130 -4.24 -1.54 5.44
CA VAL A 130 -4.62 -2.90 5.88
C VAL A 130 -5.91 -3.42 5.21
N LEU A 131 -6.79 -2.53 4.78
CA LEU A 131 -8.09 -2.80 4.17
C LEU A 131 -9.10 -3.44 5.14
N HIS A 132 -9.04 -3.07 6.42
CA HIS A 132 -10.13 -3.37 7.35
C HIS A 132 -11.36 -2.53 7.01
N ILE A 133 -12.53 -3.16 6.92
CA ILE A 133 -13.80 -2.46 6.75
C ILE A 133 -14.18 -1.84 8.09
N MET A 134 -14.29 -0.51 8.11
CA MET A 134 -14.58 0.26 9.33
C MET A 134 -16.03 0.72 9.39
N ALA A 135 -16.63 1.04 8.24
CA ALA A 135 -18.05 1.35 8.11
C ALA A 135 -18.50 1.13 6.67
N LYS A 136 -19.82 0.97 6.47
CA LYS A 136 -20.43 0.89 5.15
C LYS A 136 -21.85 1.46 5.16
N ASN A 137 -22.31 1.94 4.00
CA ASN A 137 -23.68 2.44 3.85
C ASN A 137 -24.67 1.29 3.56
N ALA A 138 -25.97 1.60 3.63
CA ALA A 138 -27.04 0.62 3.36
C ALA A 138 -26.96 -0.01 1.97
N ALA A 139 -26.55 0.75 0.94
CA ALA A 139 -26.36 0.20 -0.40
C ALA A 139 -25.26 -0.87 -0.41
N ALA A 140 -24.18 -0.71 0.36
CA ALA A 140 -23.16 -1.75 0.50
C ALA A 140 -23.67 -3.00 1.24
N ASP A 141 -24.59 -2.86 2.20
CA ASP A 141 -25.29 -4.00 2.80
C ASP A 141 -26.09 -4.81 1.77
N GLU A 142 -26.79 -4.14 0.86
CA GLU A 142 -27.60 -4.81 -0.17
C GLU A 142 -26.73 -5.48 -1.25
N TYR A 143 -25.64 -4.84 -1.68
CA TYR A 143 -24.74 -5.38 -2.71
C TYR A 143 -23.83 -6.49 -2.16
N PHE A 144 -23.38 -6.35 -0.91
CA PHE A 144 -22.37 -7.19 -0.29
C PHE A 144 -22.82 -7.68 1.09
N PRO A 145 -23.92 -8.47 1.17
CA PRO A 145 -24.45 -8.96 2.45
C PRO A 145 -23.47 -9.90 3.18
N TRP A 146 -22.50 -10.45 2.46
CA TRP A 146 -21.43 -11.28 3.00
C TRP A 146 -20.36 -10.47 3.76
N LEU A 147 -20.18 -9.19 3.41
CA LEU A 147 -19.15 -8.33 3.99
C LEU A 147 -19.71 -7.58 5.20
N LYS A 148 -19.70 -8.22 6.37
CA LYS A 148 -20.24 -7.62 7.60
C LYS A 148 -19.24 -6.65 8.22
N VAL A 149 -19.71 -5.49 8.68
CA VAL A 149 -18.88 -4.63 9.55
C VAL A 149 -18.86 -5.31 10.92
N PRO A 150 -17.69 -5.51 11.53
CA PRO A 150 -17.62 -6.16 12.83
C PRO A 150 -18.23 -5.26 13.90
N THR A 151 -18.80 -5.90 14.90
CA THR A 151 -19.08 -5.27 16.20
C THR A 151 -17.78 -5.19 17.01
N ASP A 152 -17.70 -4.28 17.98
CA ASP A 152 -16.50 -4.04 18.80
C ASP A 152 -15.88 -5.31 19.39
N ASP A 153 -16.70 -6.34 19.62
CA ASP A 153 -16.31 -7.63 20.22
C ASP A 153 -15.61 -8.63 19.27
N CYS A 154 -15.63 -8.40 17.94
CA CYS A 154 -15.23 -9.42 16.95
C CYS A 154 -13.95 -9.10 16.17
N GLY A 155 -13.25 -7.99 16.50
CA GLY A 155 -12.06 -7.53 15.77
C GLY A 155 -12.38 -7.06 14.34
N PRO A 156 -11.43 -6.43 13.63
CA PRO A 156 -11.69 -5.87 12.31
C PRO A 156 -11.99 -6.95 11.24
N VAL A 157 -12.94 -6.68 10.33
CA VAL A 157 -13.16 -7.52 9.13
C VAL A 157 -12.27 -7.01 8.03
N ASN A 158 -11.43 -7.87 7.48
CA ASN A 158 -10.48 -7.53 6.43
C ASN A 158 -11.04 -7.87 5.04
N LEU A 159 -11.08 -6.88 4.14
CA LEU A 159 -11.59 -7.08 2.78
C LEU A 159 -10.80 -8.15 2.02
N VAL A 160 -9.47 -8.17 2.15
CA VAL A 160 -8.63 -9.16 1.47
C VAL A 160 -9.01 -10.56 1.92
N VAL A 161 -9.10 -10.77 3.24
CA VAL A 161 -9.51 -12.07 3.79
C VAL A 161 -10.87 -12.48 3.23
N GLU A 162 -11.89 -11.63 3.34
CA GLU A 162 -13.23 -11.98 2.89
C GLU A 162 -13.29 -12.25 1.37
N LEU A 163 -12.50 -11.56 0.56
CA LEU A 163 -12.40 -11.84 -0.88
C LEU A 163 -11.92 -13.28 -1.16
N PHE A 164 -10.99 -13.81 -0.37
CA PHE A 164 -10.43 -15.17 -0.55
C PHE A 164 -11.19 -16.26 0.21
N THR A 165 -11.85 -15.93 1.32
CA THR A 165 -12.47 -16.93 2.20
C THR A 165 -13.98 -16.99 2.08
N ASN A 166 -14.64 -15.94 1.60
CA ASN A 166 -16.09 -15.87 1.57
C ASN A 166 -16.64 -16.18 0.16
N PRO A 167 -17.44 -17.25 -0.03
CA PRO A 167 -18.01 -17.56 -1.34
C PRO A 167 -18.95 -16.47 -1.87
N GLY A 168 -19.50 -15.62 -0.98
CA GLY A 168 -20.29 -14.47 -1.36
C GLY A 168 -19.50 -13.44 -2.18
N ALA A 169 -18.19 -13.32 -1.98
CA ALA A 169 -17.35 -12.44 -2.77
C ALA A 169 -17.33 -12.85 -4.25
N LEU A 170 -17.17 -14.15 -4.52
CA LEU A 170 -17.18 -14.68 -5.88
C LEU A 170 -18.57 -14.51 -6.53
N ASP A 171 -19.66 -14.74 -5.78
CA ASP A 171 -21.01 -14.46 -6.29
C ASP A 171 -21.23 -12.96 -6.56
N SER A 172 -20.69 -12.06 -5.74
CA SER A 172 -20.84 -10.62 -5.99
C SER A 172 -20.05 -10.15 -7.21
N PHE A 173 -18.79 -10.57 -7.37
CA PHE A 173 -17.90 -10.02 -8.40
C PHE A 173 -17.80 -10.86 -9.70
N GLY A 174 -18.23 -12.12 -9.68
CA GLY A 174 -18.21 -13.00 -10.85
C GLY A 174 -16.84 -13.04 -11.52
N ASP A 175 -16.80 -12.83 -12.84
CA ASP A 175 -15.56 -12.88 -13.62
C ASP A 175 -14.55 -11.80 -13.24
N THR A 176 -14.99 -10.70 -12.61
CA THR A 176 -14.08 -9.62 -12.14
C THR A 176 -13.52 -9.87 -10.75
N TRP A 177 -13.91 -10.97 -10.08
CA TRP A 177 -13.38 -11.34 -8.77
C TRP A 177 -11.87 -11.52 -8.80
N ASP A 178 -11.33 -12.17 -9.85
CA ASP A 178 -9.91 -12.49 -9.97
C ASP A 178 -9.03 -11.23 -9.95
N ASP A 179 -9.45 -10.22 -10.73
CA ASP A 179 -8.80 -8.91 -10.80
C ASP A 179 -8.86 -8.19 -9.45
N MET A 180 -10.01 -8.22 -8.78
CA MET A 180 -10.20 -7.57 -7.48
C MET A 180 -9.37 -8.22 -6.38
N ALA A 181 -9.39 -9.54 -6.27
CA ALA A 181 -8.63 -10.29 -5.27
C ALA A 181 -7.12 -10.11 -5.47
N ARG A 182 -6.66 -10.17 -6.73
CA ARG A 182 -5.26 -9.91 -7.09
C ARG A 182 -4.83 -8.48 -6.75
N HIS A 183 -5.64 -7.48 -7.12
CA HIS A 183 -5.33 -6.08 -6.82
C HIS A 183 -5.30 -5.83 -5.30
N ALA A 184 -6.28 -6.35 -4.55
CA ALA A 184 -6.32 -6.17 -3.10
C ALA A 184 -5.14 -6.82 -2.37
N ALA A 185 -4.78 -8.07 -2.74
CA ALA A 185 -3.63 -8.78 -2.18
C ALA A 185 -2.31 -8.05 -2.48
N MET A 186 -2.14 -7.59 -3.72
CA MET A 186 -0.98 -6.80 -4.12
C MET A 186 -0.89 -5.48 -3.33
N MET A 187 -1.99 -4.73 -3.23
CA MET A 187 -2.01 -3.45 -2.51
C MET A 187 -1.61 -3.63 -1.04
N LEU A 188 -2.13 -4.69 -0.40
CA LEU A 188 -1.75 -5.06 0.96
C LEU A 188 -0.25 -5.40 1.04
N ASN A 189 0.25 -6.27 0.17
CA ASN A 189 1.65 -6.70 0.17
C ASN A 189 2.63 -5.53 -0.08
N ILE A 190 2.25 -4.59 -0.94
CA ILE A 190 3.10 -3.48 -1.33
C ILE A 190 3.05 -2.35 -0.30
N LEU A 191 1.85 -1.96 0.14
CA LEU A 191 1.67 -0.74 0.94
C LEU A 191 1.84 -1.00 2.44
N ALA A 192 1.44 -2.15 2.96
CA ALA A 192 1.43 -2.40 4.41
C ALA A 192 2.79 -2.60 5.10
N PRO A 193 3.81 -3.24 4.49
CA PRO A 193 5.07 -3.49 5.20
C PRO A 193 5.75 -2.20 5.68
N GLY A 194 6.19 -2.18 6.95
CA GLY A 194 6.82 -1.03 7.59
C GLY A 194 5.83 0.00 8.16
N ILE A 195 4.52 -0.25 8.01
CA ILE A 195 3.44 0.62 8.49
C ILE A 195 2.49 -0.17 9.38
N VAL A 196 2.21 -1.41 8.99
CA VAL A 196 1.34 -2.36 9.69
C VAL A 196 2.24 -3.36 10.41
N GLU A 197 1.84 -3.73 11.64
CA GLU A 197 2.54 -4.73 12.45
C GLU A 197 2.66 -6.07 11.70
N ALA A 198 3.83 -6.72 11.82
CA ALA A 198 4.14 -7.91 11.05
C ALA A 198 3.22 -9.10 11.41
N GLU A 199 2.80 -9.19 12.66
CA GLU A 199 1.88 -10.21 13.17
C GLU A 199 0.49 -10.09 12.53
N VAL A 200 -0.01 -8.86 12.36
CA VAL A 200 -1.30 -8.60 11.70
C VAL A 200 -1.23 -9.02 10.23
N MET A 201 -0.13 -8.67 9.56
CA MET A 201 0.10 -9.08 8.17
C MET A 201 0.18 -10.60 8.03
N ALA A 202 0.90 -11.26 8.94
CA ALA A 202 1.04 -12.71 8.95
C ALA A 202 -0.30 -13.42 9.16
N ASP A 203 -1.15 -12.94 10.08
CA ASP A 203 -2.49 -13.48 10.30
C ASP A 203 -3.37 -13.35 9.04
N ILE A 204 -3.42 -12.16 8.43
CA ILE A 204 -4.18 -11.93 7.20
C ILE A 204 -3.72 -12.88 6.10
N PHE A 205 -2.42 -12.99 5.89
CA PHE A 205 -1.86 -13.85 4.84
C PHE A 205 -2.16 -15.32 5.09
N GLU A 206 -2.04 -15.79 6.33
CA GLU A 206 -2.34 -17.18 6.66
C GLU A 206 -3.81 -17.52 6.42
N ARG A 207 -4.72 -16.63 6.80
CA ARG A 207 -6.16 -16.81 6.56
C ARG A 207 -6.49 -16.86 5.06
N CYS A 208 -5.79 -16.08 4.24
CA CYS A 208 -6.00 -16.07 2.78
C CYS A 208 -5.40 -17.29 2.05
N ARG A 209 -4.41 -17.98 2.63
CA ARG A 209 -3.75 -19.16 2.00
C ARG A 209 -4.66 -20.36 1.81
N VAL A 210 -5.87 -20.34 2.35
CA VAL A 210 -6.91 -21.31 1.98
C VAL A 210 -7.21 -21.29 0.48
N HIS A 211 -6.93 -20.17 -0.21
CA HIS A 211 -7.07 -20.06 -1.66
C HIS A 211 -5.74 -20.41 -2.37
N PRO A 212 -5.73 -21.38 -3.31
CA PRO A 212 -4.50 -21.94 -3.88
C PRO A 212 -3.65 -20.95 -4.69
N LYS A 213 -4.25 -19.86 -5.17
CA LYS A 213 -3.56 -18.81 -5.93
C LYS A 213 -3.11 -17.62 -5.07
N PHE A 214 -3.34 -17.63 -3.77
CA PHE A 214 -3.07 -16.45 -2.94
C PHE A 214 -1.61 -16.02 -2.98
N ASP A 215 -0.67 -16.98 -2.85
CA ASP A 215 0.76 -16.68 -2.92
C ASP A 215 1.18 -16.15 -4.32
N GLU A 216 0.52 -16.59 -5.39
CA GLU A 216 0.74 -16.02 -6.73
C GLU A 216 0.30 -14.55 -6.77
N TYR A 217 -0.84 -14.23 -6.18
CA TYR A 217 -1.40 -12.86 -6.19
C TYR A 217 -0.62 -11.90 -5.29
N LEU A 218 -0.06 -12.38 -4.18
CA LEU A 218 0.85 -11.59 -3.35
C LEU A 218 2.09 -11.14 -4.12
N ASN A 219 2.63 -12.02 -4.97
CA ASN A 219 3.85 -11.76 -5.74
C ASN A 219 3.60 -11.07 -7.08
N PHE A 220 2.34 -10.76 -7.40
CA PHE A 220 2.00 -10.06 -8.62
C PHE A 220 2.42 -8.59 -8.54
N LEU A 221 3.30 -8.18 -9.44
CA LEU A 221 3.64 -6.78 -9.71
C LEU A 221 3.19 -6.46 -11.14
N PRO A 222 2.11 -5.68 -11.33
CA PRO A 222 1.68 -5.24 -12.64
C PRO A 222 2.80 -4.37 -13.21
N THR A 223 3.34 -4.81 -14.34
CA THR A 223 4.27 -4.02 -15.15
C THR A 223 3.53 -2.99 -16.00
N ASP A 224 2.21 -3.13 -16.12
CA ASP A 224 1.32 -2.25 -16.87
C ASP A 224 0.61 -1.27 -15.93
N PRO A 225 0.87 0.05 -16.06
CA PRO A 225 0.17 1.09 -15.31
C PRO A 225 -1.36 1.10 -15.52
N GLU A 226 -1.86 0.62 -16.66
CA GLU A 226 -3.29 0.57 -16.94
C GLU A 226 -4.02 -0.42 -16.02
N ILE A 227 -3.33 -1.48 -15.58
CA ILE A 227 -3.89 -2.45 -14.62
C ILE A 227 -4.16 -1.78 -13.27
N PHE A 228 -3.30 -0.86 -12.83
CA PHE A 228 -3.52 -0.06 -11.61
C PHE A 228 -4.62 0.98 -11.78
N ALA A 229 -4.75 1.54 -12.99
CA ALA A 229 -5.78 2.53 -13.30
C ALA A 229 -7.16 1.90 -13.55
N LYS A 230 -7.22 0.59 -13.78
CA LYS A 230 -8.47 -0.14 -14.00
C LYS A 230 -9.32 -0.07 -12.73
N THR A 231 -10.34 0.78 -12.82
CA THR A 231 -11.32 1.01 -11.76
C THR A 231 -12.65 0.36 -12.07
N GLU A 232 -12.78 -0.30 -13.23
CA GLU A 232 -14.04 -0.95 -13.64
C GLU A 232 -14.16 -2.37 -13.09
N VAL A 233 -15.31 -2.65 -12.48
CA VAL A 233 -15.69 -3.95 -11.91
C VAL A 233 -17.10 -4.32 -12.36
N THR A 234 -17.40 -5.61 -12.43
CA THR A 234 -18.75 -6.11 -12.69
C THR A 234 -19.31 -6.70 -11.40
N VAL A 235 -20.40 -6.13 -10.90
CA VAL A 235 -20.98 -6.52 -9.61
C VAL A 235 -22.42 -6.95 -9.80
N LYS A 236 -22.82 -8.02 -9.12
CA LYS A 236 -24.21 -8.45 -8.98
C LYS A 236 -24.97 -7.43 -8.15
N CYS A 237 -25.92 -6.72 -8.77
CA CYS A 237 -26.80 -5.79 -8.09
C CYS A 237 -27.84 -6.53 -7.22
N PRO A 238 -28.55 -5.83 -6.32
CA PRO A 238 -29.57 -6.44 -5.46
C PRO A 238 -30.73 -7.12 -6.21
N ASP A 239 -31.00 -6.70 -7.44
CA ASP A 239 -31.97 -7.34 -8.33
C ASP A 239 -31.44 -8.63 -9.00
N GLY A 240 -30.24 -9.07 -8.65
CA GLY A 240 -29.57 -10.27 -9.16
C GLY A 240 -28.85 -10.06 -10.51
N VAL A 241 -28.98 -8.89 -11.14
CA VAL A 241 -28.36 -8.61 -12.44
C VAL A 241 -26.96 -8.05 -12.27
N ARG A 242 -25.99 -8.59 -13.01
CA ARG A 242 -24.61 -8.06 -13.01
C ARG A 242 -24.50 -6.80 -13.85
N ARG A 243 -23.90 -5.74 -13.29
CA ARG A 243 -23.68 -4.46 -13.97
C ARG A 243 -22.27 -3.94 -13.74
N ARG A 244 -21.79 -3.16 -14.69
CA ARG A 244 -20.49 -2.49 -14.60
C ARG A 244 -20.55 -1.30 -13.65
N HIS A 245 -19.50 -1.14 -12.86
CA HIS A 245 -19.31 -0.03 -11.94
C HIS A 245 -17.87 0.45 -12.01
N ILE A 246 -17.67 1.75 -11.76
CA ILE A 246 -16.36 2.34 -11.53
C ILE A 246 -16.17 2.47 -10.02
N VAL A 247 -15.12 1.85 -9.51
CA VAL A 247 -14.62 1.99 -8.15
C VAL A 247 -13.90 3.33 -8.02
N LYS A 248 -14.37 4.17 -7.11
CA LYS A 248 -13.74 5.45 -6.77
C LYS A 248 -13.28 5.40 -5.33
N SER A 249 -12.03 5.80 -5.12
CA SER A 249 -11.46 5.99 -3.80
C SER A 249 -11.29 7.47 -3.53
N LEU A 250 -11.88 7.94 -2.43
CA LEU A 250 -11.85 9.31 -1.97
C LEU A 250 -11.07 9.35 -0.65
N ARG A 251 -10.14 10.30 -0.56
CA ARG A 251 -9.44 10.66 0.68
C ARG A 251 -9.86 12.07 1.02
N GLN A 252 -10.40 12.27 2.22
CA GLN A 252 -11.05 13.53 2.58
C GLN A 252 -10.01 14.64 2.74
N ASP A 253 -8.90 14.35 3.41
CA ASP A 253 -7.82 15.32 3.61
C ASP A 253 -6.44 14.64 3.48
N TRP A 254 -5.43 15.38 3.04
CA TRP A 254 -4.05 14.90 3.05
C TRP A 254 -3.12 16.00 3.58
N PRO A 255 -2.21 15.69 4.51
CA PRO A 255 -2.04 14.40 5.21
C PRO A 255 -3.02 14.25 6.38
N ASP A 256 -3.95 13.29 6.30
CA ASP A 256 -4.90 12.97 7.36
C ASP A 256 -4.28 12.01 8.39
N PRO A 257 -4.29 12.33 9.70
CA PRO A 257 -3.87 11.41 10.75
C PRO A 257 -4.68 10.12 10.85
N GLU A 258 -5.89 10.03 10.28
CA GLU A 258 -6.81 8.90 10.47
C GLU A 258 -6.69 7.80 9.41
N ALA A 259 -5.87 8.01 8.37
CA ALA A 259 -5.42 7.01 7.39
C ALA A 259 -6.50 6.06 6.84
N TRP A 260 -7.73 6.55 6.68
CA TRP A 260 -8.80 5.81 6.06
C TRP A 260 -9.06 6.27 4.62
N VAL A 261 -9.69 5.40 3.84
CA VAL A 261 -10.10 5.66 2.45
C VAL A 261 -11.57 5.32 2.33
N MET A 262 -12.35 6.24 1.79
CA MET A 262 -13.71 5.94 1.38
C MET A 262 -13.68 5.36 -0.02
N THR A 263 -14.23 4.17 -0.21
CA THR A 263 -14.41 3.57 -1.52
C THR A 263 -15.89 3.48 -1.84
N THR A 264 -16.28 3.96 -3.02
CA THR A 264 -17.64 3.87 -3.54
C THR A 264 -17.63 3.25 -4.93
N MET A 265 -18.72 2.58 -5.32
CA MET A 265 -18.90 2.06 -6.68
C MET A 265 -20.02 2.82 -7.39
N VAL A 266 -19.66 3.49 -8.48
CA VAL A 266 -20.60 4.26 -9.31
C VAL A 266 -20.97 3.42 -10.53
N ARG A 267 -22.25 3.15 -10.73
CA ARG A 267 -22.72 2.37 -11.88
C ARG A 267 -22.36 3.08 -13.19
N VAL A 268 -21.87 2.31 -14.16
CA VAL A 268 -21.72 2.75 -15.55
C VAL A 268 -22.98 2.35 -16.29
N GLU A 269 -23.67 3.33 -16.87
CA GLU A 269 -24.87 3.09 -17.69
C GLU A 269 -24.58 2.17 -18.90
#